data_AF-A0A7W1CYG0-F1
#
_entry.id   AF-A0A7W1CYG0-F1
#
_cell.length_a   1.000
_cell.length_b   1.000
_cell.length_c   1.000
_cell.angle_alpha   90.00
_cell.angle_beta   90.00
_cell.angle_gamma   90.00
#
_symmetry.space_group_name_H-M   'P 1'
#
loop_
_entity.id
_entity.type
_entity.pdbx_description
1 polymer ?
#
loop_
_entity_poly.entity_id
_entity_poly.type
_entity_poly.pdbx_seq_one_letter_code
_entity_poly.pdbx_strand_id
1 'polypeptide(L)' 'MWECEVCGEDASWICTFCMYERENPFYCELHSEDHDCDEAEMLLPVVNSPRMGMCAYTGPD' A
#
# COMPACT_ATOMS: atom_id res chain seq x y z
N MET A 1 -9.69 7.37 -5.49
CA MET A 1 -9.10 7.54 -4.15
C MET A 1 -9.03 6.15 -3.54
N TRP A 2 -7.99 5.83 -2.78
CA TRP A 2 -7.77 4.48 -2.27
C TRP A 2 -8.34 4.39 -0.85
N GLU A 3 -8.99 3.29 -0.52
CA GLU A 3 -9.73 3.13 0.73
C GLU A 3 -8.99 2.18 1.67
N CYS A 4 -8.86 2.57 2.93
CA CYS A 4 -8.26 1.74 3.97
C CYS A 4 -9.03 0.42 4.11
N GLU A 5 -8.31 -0.70 4.11
CA GLU A 5 -8.87 -2.05 4.27
C GLU A 5 -9.71 -2.19 5.55
N VAL A 6 -9.32 -1.50 6.62
CA VAL A 6 -9.92 -1.67 7.96
C VAL A 6 -11.15 -0.80 8.18
N CYS A 7 -11.11 0.47 7.76
CA CYS A 7 -12.17 1.44 8.08
C CYS A 7 -12.82 2.13 6.87
N GLY A 8 -12.29 1.96 5.67
CA GLY A 8 -12.81 2.59 4.44
C GLY A 8 -12.50 4.07 4.27
N GLU A 9 -11.83 4.71 5.23
CA GLU A 9 -11.33 6.09 5.09
C GLU A 9 -10.22 6.17 4.02
N ASP A 10 -9.88 7.38 3.58
CA ASP A 10 -8.83 7.60 2.60
C ASP A 10 -7.48 7.03 3.07
N ALA A 11 -6.85 6.23 2.21
CA ALA A 11 -5.57 5.60 2.49
C ALA A 11 -4.39 6.53 2.17
N SER A 12 -3.44 6.58 3.10
CA SER A 12 -2.17 7.31 2.95
C SER A 12 -1.02 6.37 2.61
N TRP A 13 -1.19 5.07 2.83
CA TRP A 13 -0.13 4.06 2.71
C TRP A 13 -0.59 2.83 1.94
N ILE A 14 0.35 2.23 1.22
CA ILE A 14 0.19 0.94 0.54
C ILE A 14 1.29 -0.01 1.03
N CYS A 15 0.91 -1.21 1.46
CA CYS A 15 1.86 -2.27 1.76
C CYS A 15 2.17 -3.07 0.49
N THR A 16 3.41 -2.94 -0.01
CA THR A 16 3.81 -3.57 -1.28
C THR A 16 3.90 -5.09 -1.19
N PHE A 17 4.06 -5.64 0.00
CA PHE A 17 3.99 -7.09 0.23
C PHE A 17 2.54 -7.59 0.16
N CYS A 18 1.64 -6.95 0.92
CA CYS A 18 0.22 -7.28 0.92
C CYS A 18 -0.44 -7.06 -0.44
N MET A 19 0.12 -6.21 -1.31
CA MET A 19 -0.35 -6.03 -2.69
C MET A 19 -0.35 -7.35 -3.50
N TYR A 20 0.50 -8.31 -3.13
CA TYR A 20 0.57 -9.62 -3.79
C TYR A 20 -0.25 -10.71 -3.07
N GLU A 21 -0.63 -10.51 -1.81
CA GLU A 21 -1.27 -11.54 -0.97
C GLU A 21 -2.73 -11.24 -0.62
N ARG A 22 -3.11 -9.96 -0.59
CA ARG A 22 -4.42 -9.47 -0.16
C ARG A 22 -5.15 -8.78 -1.28
N GLU A 23 -6.48 -8.72 -1.19
CA GLU A 23 -7.32 -8.01 -2.14
C GLU A 23 -7.18 -6.49 -2.01
N ASN A 24 -7.03 -5.99 -0.78
CA ASN A 24 -6.83 -4.57 -0.49
C ASN A 24 -5.55 -4.35 0.34
N PRO A 25 -4.48 -3.80 -0.26
CA PRO A 25 -3.22 -3.51 0.44
C PRO A 25 -3.11 -2.10 1.03
N PHE A 26 -4.21 -1.35 1.12
CA PHE A 26 -4.22 0.07 1.47
C PHE A 26 -4.61 0.33 2.93
N TYR A 27 -3.91 1.28 3.56
CA TYR A 27 -4.12 1.67 4.96
C TYR A 27 -4.11 3.19 5.13
N CYS A 28 -4.98 3.71 6.00
CA CYS A 28 -4.88 5.09 6.47
C CYS A 28 -3.71 5.22 7.47
N GLU A 29 -3.36 6.44 7.87
CA GLU A 29 -2.24 6.67 8.80
C GLU A 29 -2.36 5.83 10.08
N LEU A 30 -3.52 5.85 10.73
CA LEU A 30 -3.75 5.09 11.97
C LEU A 30 -3.54 3.58 11.78
N HIS A 31 -4.19 2.98 10.79
CA HIS A 31 -4.12 1.52 10.59
C HIS A 31 -2.81 1.07 9.94
N SER A 32 -2.00 2.00 9.40
CA SER A 32 -0.66 1.70 8.92
C SER A 32 0.34 1.50 10.07
N GLU A 33 0.14 2.17 11.21
CA GLU A 33 1.02 2.01 12.39
C GLU A 33 0.82 0.66 13.08
N ASP A 34 -0.42 0.17 13.09
CA ASP A 34 -0.80 -1.15 13.64
C ASP A 34 -0.79 -2.27 12.58
N HIS A 35 -0.27 -2.00 11.37
CA HIS A 35 -0.26 -2.96 10.28
C HIS A 35 0.76 -4.09 10.54
N ASP A 36 0.26 -5.20 11.07
CA ASP A 36 1.05 -6.38 11.41
C ASP A 36 1.11 -7.36 10.23
N CYS A 37 1.91 -7.02 9.20
CA CYS A 37 2.38 -8.00 8.23
C CYS A 37 3.85 -8.32 8.49
N ASP A 38 4.29 -9.52 8.08
CA ASP A 38 5.65 -10.01 8.32
C ASP A 38 6.75 -9.09 7.77
N GLU A 39 6.40 -8.13 6.90
CA GLU A 39 7.29 -7.11 6.33
C GLU A 39 6.73 -5.68 6.45
N ALA A 40 6.46 -5.21 7.67
CA ALA A 40 5.95 -3.84 7.91
C ALA A 40 6.85 -2.71 7.32
N GLU A 41 8.13 -2.98 7.06
CA GLU A 41 9.05 -2.08 6.35
C GLU A 41 8.67 -1.81 4.88
N MET A 42 7.71 -2.56 4.35
CA MET A 42 7.25 -2.48 2.95
C MET A 42 6.08 -1.50 2.73
N LEU A 43 5.75 -0.68 3.73
CA LEU A 43 4.79 0.42 3.61
C LEU A 43 5.40 1.60 2.83
N LEU A 44 4.74 1.98 1.74
CA LEU A 44 5.10 3.13 0.91
C LEU A 44 3.94 4.15 0.89
N PRO A 45 4.23 5.45 0.74
CA PRO A 45 3.17 6.45 0.66
C PRO A 45 2.38 6.28 -0.64
N VAL A 46 1.06 6.45 -0.53
CA VAL A 46 0.18 6.58 -1.69
C VAL A 46 0.49 7.91 -2.38
N VAL A 47 0.73 7.85 -3.68
CA VAL A 47 1.07 9.02 -4.51
C VAL A 47 0.23 9.03 -5.79
N ASN A 48 0.15 10.18 -6.45
CA ASN A 48 -0.63 10.34 -7.69
C ASN A 48 0.09 9.77 -8.93
N SER A 49 0.59 8.54 -8.81
CA SER A 49 1.20 7.79 -9.90
C SER A 49 0.41 6.50 -10.09
N PRO A 50 -0.03 6.16 -11.31
CA PRO A 50 -0.66 4.86 -11.59
C PRO A 50 0.28 3.67 -11.40
N ARG A 51 1.56 3.94 -11.11
CA ARG A 51 2.63 2.96 -10.92
C ARG A 51 3.08 2.86 -9.45
N MET A 52 2.39 3.52 -8.53
CA MET A 52 2.72 3.43 -7.11
C MET A 52 2.67 1.97 -6.62
N GLY A 53 3.54 1.63 -5.66
CA GLY A 53 3.62 0.27 -5.11
C GLY A 53 4.29 -0.79 -5.99
N MET A 54 4.73 -0.45 -7.22
CA MET A 54 5.53 -1.38 -8.05
C MET A 54 7.03 -1.20 -7.86
N CYS A 55 7.70 -2.23 -7.34
CA CYS A 55 9.15 -2.33 -7.29
C CYS A 55 9.75 -2.80 -8.63
N ALA A 56 11.01 -2.42 -8.90
CA ALA A 56 11.83 -2.90 -10.01
C ALA A 56 11.31 -2.66 -11.45
N TYR A 57 10.52 -1.61 -11.69
CA TYR A 57 10.15 -1.24 -13.06
C TYR A 57 11.35 -0.72 -13.86
N THR A 58 11.65 -1.38 -14.99
CA THR A 58 12.78 -1.02 -15.86
C THR A 58 12.37 -0.18 -17.09
N GLY A 59 11.08 0.13 -17.26
CA GLY A 59 10.57 0.72 -18.49
C GLY A 59 10.24 -0.34 -19.56
N PRO A 60 9.55 0.07 -20.65
CA PRO A 60 9.46 -0.76 -21.85
C PRO A 60 10.83 -0.82 -22.55
N ASP A 61 11.08 -1.91 -23.29
CA ASP A 61 12.17 -1.99 -24.28
C ASP A 61 11.98 -1.01 -25.45
#